data_AF-A0AAC9LAB4-F1
#
_entry.id   AF-A0AAC9LAB4-F1
#
_cell.length_a   1.000
_cell.length_b   1.000
_cell.length_c   1.000
_cell.angle_alpha   90.00
_cell.angle_beta   90.00
_cell.angle_gamma   90.00
#
_symmetry.space_group_name_H-M   'P 1'
#
loop_
_entity.id
_entity.type
_entity.pdbx_description
1 polymer ?
#
loop_
_entity_poly.entity_id
_entity_poly.type
_entity_poly.pdbx_seq_one_letter_code
_entity_poly.pdbx_strand_id
1 'polypeptide(L)'
;MTEARRLADELTDVLFDVDPLSPTLFGISGHDNTRLADHGDSAWESLRARLSDVARRAGEIDLTPLDAEDRLTVAVVRQQAESAIETGDLRSAEFTITDSFFAPAGELFSLLPMITLPGTAQAQDYLARLEAIPAFLATLADGHRAGIASGRVPVEHLVTKTIAMLDRYLADPDADPMAQPAPAEADPAFESRRQKILADTVRPAFAEYRRVLAEEVVAHGRPVDRVGLCWLPEGEQAYRVLAKSHTTTDRTPAELHQTGKDIIAALAEEYRALGAKVFGTDDLAEVFERLRTDPSLRWADGDELINAARAAISRAEKVAPDWFGRLPSQGCLVEPVPEAEAPGAALAYYLSPALDGSRPGTYFANTYQAEKRYRYTAEATAFHEAVPGHHFQITIAQELSDLPLARRLAPLNAYLEGWGLYTERLADEMGLYSDDLSKFGMLALDSMRAARLVVDTGLHALGWSRQQAIDYIMDNSAMGLLEVESEVDRYIAAPGQALSYMVGRLEINRLRARAEEELGADFDIRAFHDVVLGSGPLPLNVLDTVVSDWLTATRAA
;
A
#
# COMPACT_ATOMS: atom_id res chain seq x y z
N MET A 1 14.50 26.16 14.39
CA MET A 1 13.59 25.01 14.25
C MET A 1 12.43 25.24 15.21
N THR A 2 11.20 25.30 14.69
CA THR A 2 9.98 25.54 15.46
C THR A 2 9.60 24.30 16.30
N GLU A 3 8.66 24.43 17.24
CA GLU A 3 8.18 23.29 18.03
C GLU A 3 7.54 22.23 17.13
N ALA A 4 6.74 22.66 16.15
CA ALA A 4 6.08 21.78 15.18
C ALA A 4 7.08 20.85 14.48
N ARG A 5 8.19 21.41 13.98
CA ARG A 5 9.24 20.64 13.30
C ARG A 5 10.00 19.71 14.25
N ARG A 6 10.25 20.14 15.48
CA ARG A 6 10.90 19.27 16.49
C ARG A 6 10.03 18.06 16.84
N LEU A 7 8.72 18.26 16.98
CA LEU A 7 7.79 17.15 17.21
C LEU A 7 7.68 16.23 15.99
N ALA A 8 7.82 16.76 14.78
CA ALA A 8 7.86 15.94 13.56
C ALA A 8 9.10 15.05 13.50
N ASP A 9 10.26 15.56 13.91
CA ASP A 9 11.50 14.78 14.03
C ASP A 9 11.35 13.71 15.11
N GLU A 10 10.85 14.08 16.30
CA GLU A 10 10.59 13.15 17.40
C GLU A 10 9.59 12.05 17.04
N LEU A 11 8.51 12.40 16.33
CA LEU A 11 7.56 11.42 15.81
C LEU A 11 8.24 10.46 14.85
N THR A 12 9.06 10.97 13.93
CA THR A 12 9.78 10.16 12.93
C THR A 12 10.65 9.11 13.64
N ASP A 13 11.39 9.51 14.67
CA ASP A 13 12.21 8.60 15.47
C ASP A 13 11.38 7.51 16.14
N VAL A 14 10.22 7.88 16.72
CA VAL A 14 9.32 6.91 17.36
C VAL A 14 8.72 5.95 16.32
N LEU A 15 8.34 6.43 15.13
CA LEU A 15 7.80 5.58 14.07
C LEU A 15 8.86 4.62 13.50
N PHE A 16 10.13 5.03 13.43
CA PHE A 16 11.23 4.12 13.11
C PHE A 16 11.53 3.11 14.21
N ASP A 17 11.10 3.34 15.45
CA ASP A 17 11.13 2.31 16.49
C ASP A 17 9.93 1.34 16.40
N VAL A 18 8.80 1.80 15.86
CA VAL A 18 7.63 0.96 15.55
C VAL A 18 7.94 0.03 14.37
N ASP A 19 8.55 0.56 13.32
CA ASP A 19 9.03 -0.19 12.14
C ASP A 19 10.53 0.07 11.89
N PRO A 20 11.42 -0.73 12.52
CA PRO A 20 12.87 -0.56 12.42
C PRO A 20 13.49 -0.86 11.06
N LEU A 21 12.75 -1.48 10.14
CA LEU A 21 13.22 -1.79 8.79
C LEU A 21 13.02 -0.60 7.85
N SER A 22 11.95 0.17 8.04
CA SER A 22 11.61 1.32 7.19
C SER A 22 12.76 2.30 6.91
N PRO A 23 13.56 2.79 7.90
CA PRO A 23 14.63 3.75 7.58
C PRO A 23 15.69 3.18 6.64
N THR A 24 16.05 1.91 6.79
CA THR A 24 17.02 1.24 5.90
C THR A 24 16.44 1.04 4.50
N LEU A 25 15.16 0.68 4.38
CA LEU A 25 14.49 0.53 3.07
C LEU A 25 14.37 1.87 2.32
N PHE A 26 14.17 2.96 3.06
CA PHE A 26 14.16 4.32 2.48
C PHE A 26 15.57 4.89 2.22
N GLY A 27 16.64 4.21 2.65
CA GLY A 27 18.01 4.70 2.51
C GLY A 27 18.34 5.89 3.41
N ILE A 28 17.67 6.01 4.56
CA ILE A 28 17.84 7.13 5.48
C ILE A 28 19.10 6.91 6.33
N SER A 29 20.16 7.63 5.95
CA SER A 29 21.44 7.60 6.64
C SER A 29 21.32 8.00 8.12
N GLY A 30 22.01 7.28 8.99
CA GLY A 30 22.04 7.55 10.44
C GLY A 30 20.89 6.93 11.25
N HIS A 31 19.92 6.31 10.58
CA HIS A 31 18.82 5.57 11.21
C HIS A 31 18.85 4.06 10.90
N ASP A 32 19.86 3.62 10.14
CA ASP A 32 20.22 2.21 10.03
C ASP A 32 20.46 1.62 11.42
N ASN A 33 19.88 0.45 11.67
CA ASN A 33 19.96 -0.21 12.96
C ASN A 33 19.92 -1.73 12.80
N THR A 34 20.26 -2.45 13.86
CA THR A 34 20.33 -3.91 13.88
C THR A 34 19.01 -4.60 14.25
N ARG A 35 17.93 -3.83 14.44
CA ARG A 35 16.71 -4.31 15.10
C ARG A 35 15.67 -4.82 14.10
N LEU A 36 14.83 -5.71 14.61
CA LEU A 36 13.51 -6.05 14.10
C LEU A 36 12.46 -5.45 15.04
N ALA A 37 11.21 -5.32 14.60
CA ALA A 37 10.13 -4.82 15.45
C ALA A 37 9.93 -5.72 16.68
N ASP A 38 9.74 -5.13 17.85
CA ASP A 38 9.43 -5.86 19.09
C ASP A 38 7.92 -5.83 19.34
N HIS A 39 7.27 -6.96 19.13
CA HIS A 39 5.82 -7.12 19.32
C HIS A 39 5.43 -7.42 20.78
N GLY A 40 6.36 -7.42 21.73
CA GLY A 40 6.07 -7.65 23.15
C GLY A 40 5.31 -6.50 23.82
N ASP A 41 4.60 -6.80 24.91
CA ASP A 41 3.76 -5.82 25.61
C ASP A 41 4.59 -4.66 26.19
N SER A 42 5.72 -4.95 26.83
CA SER A 42 6.58 -3.90 27.42
C SER A 42 7.18 -2.98 26.35
N ALA A 43 7.47 -3.50 25.15
CA ALA A 43 7.95 -2.69 24.04
C ALA A 43 6.83 -1.76 23.54
N TRP A 44 5.63 -2.30 23.37
CA TRP A 44 4.46 -1.51 23.00
C TRP A 44 4.12 -0.43 24.03
N GLU A 45 4.10 -0.74 25.33
CA GLU A 45 3.84 0.25 26.38
C GLU A 45 4.82 1.43 26.33
N SER A 46 6.11 1.16 26.06
CA SER A 46 7.14 2.19 25.89
C SER A 46 6.90 3.06 24.64
N LEU A 47 6.62 2.44 23.49
CA LEU A 47 6.31 3.15 22.24
C LEU A 47 5.05 3.99 22.38
N ARG A 48 3.98 3.41 22.92
CA ARG A 48 2.70 4.05 23.18
C ARG A 48 2.85 5.26 24.08
N ALA A 49 3.67 5.19 25.13
CA ALA A 49 3.94 6.33 26.03
C ALA A 49 4.62 7.49 25.30
N ARG A 50 5.60 7.21 24.43
CA ARG A 50 6.28 8.22 23.61
C ARG A 50 5.35 8.85 22.57
N LEU A 51 4.59 8.03 21.85
CA LEU A 51 3.56 8.51 20.91
C LEU A 51 2.53 9.39 21.64
N SER A 52 2.11 8.99 22.84
CA SER A 52 1.14 9.76 23.64
C SER A 52 1.70 11.13 24.07
N ASP A 53 2.99 11.20 24.42
CA ASP A 53 3.63 12.48 24.74
C ASP A 53 3.70 13.40 23.51
N VAL A 54 4.10 12.87 22.36
CA VAL A 54 4.13 13.60 21.08
C VAL A 54 2.73 14.11 20.72
N ALA A 55 1.71 13.26 20.76
CA ALA A 55 0.32 13.63 20.46
C ALA A 55 -0.19 14.73 21.40
N ARG A 56 0.06 14.58 22.71
CA ARG A 56 -0.33 15.56 23.73
C ARG A 56 0.34 16.92 23.47
N ARG A 57 1.66 16.94 23.27
CA ARG A 57 2.40 18.19 23.01
C ARG A 57 1.97 18.84 21.69
N ALA A 58 1.71 18.07 20.64
CA ALA A 58 1.18 18.59 19.39
C ALA A 58 -0.20 19.25 19.58
N GLY A 59 -1.06 18.66 20.43
CA GLY A 59 -2.38 19.21 20.77
C GLY A 59 -2.36 20.48 21.64
N GLU A 60 -1.25 20.76 22.33
CA GLU A 60 -1.06 21.93 23.18
C GLU A 60 -0.48 23.16 22.44
N ILE A 61 -0.04 22.98 21.18
CA ILE A 61 0.54 24.06 20.39
C ILE A 61 -0.53 25.07 19.97
N ASP A 62 -0.30 26.36 20.26
CA ASP A 62 -1.06 27.46 19.67
C ASP A 62 -0.73 27.59 18.18
N LEU A 63 -1.73 27.35 17.33
CA LEU A 63 -1.61 27.40 15.87
C LEU A 63 -1.63 28.83 15.31
N THR A 64 -2.12 29.80 16.08
CA THR A 64 -2.31 31.20 15.64
C THR A 64 -1.03 31.88 15.17
N PRO A 65 0.12 31.77 15.88
CA PRO A 65 1.37 32.41 15.46
C PRO A 65 2.15 31.62 14.39
N LEU A 66 1.72 30.39 14.06
CA LEU A 66 2.45 29.53 13.12
C LEU A 66 2.18 29.94 11.67
N ASP A 67 3.17 29.73 10.80
CA ASP A 67 2.95 29.78 9.36
C ASP A 67 2.12 28.58 8.87
N ALA A 68 1.74 28.60 7.58
CA ALA A 68 0.87 27.56 7.01
C ALA A 68 1.50 26.16 7.10
N GLU A 69 2.79 26.01 6.78
CA GLU A 69 3.46 24.71 6.76
C GLU A 69 3.66 24.12 8.16
N ASP A 70 3.95 24.96 9.15
CA ASP A 70 4.05 24.52 10.54
C ASP A 70 2.67 24.12 11.10
N ARG A 71 1.58 24.80 10.72
CA ARG A 71 0.21 24.35 11.08
C ARG A 71 -0.12 22.98 10.49
N LEU A 72 0.21 22.76 9.22
CA LEU A 72 0.04 21.45 8.57
C LEU A 72 0.93 20.38 9.22
N THR A 73 2.15 20.75 9.60
CA THR A 73 3.07 19.86 10.31
C THR A 73 2.47 19.39 11.64
N VAL A 74 1.91 20.30 12.45
CA VAL A 74 1.22 19.91 13.69
C VAL A 74 0.04 18.96 13.42
N ALA A 75 -0.76 19.24 12.38
CA ALA A 75 -1.91 18.41 12.03
C ALA A 75 -1.49 16.97 11.65
N VAL A 76 -0.44 16.82 10.83
CA VAL A 76 0.09 15.51 10.43
C VAL A 76 0.72 14.78 11.61
N VAL A 77 1.51 15.48 12.43
CA VAL A 77 2.14 14.87 13.62
C VAL A 77 1.08 14.32 14.55
N ARG A 78 0.05 15.10 14.84
CA ARG A 78 -1.04 14.69 15.71
C ARG A 78 -1.77 13.47 15.14
N GLN A 79 -2.18 13.53 13.88
CA GLN A 79 -2.92 12.44 13.24
C GLN A 79 -2.11 11.14 13.22
N GLN A 80 -0.82 11.19 12.89
CA GLN A 80 0.00 9.99 12.84
C GLN A 80 0.28 9.42 14.22
N ALA A 81 0.55 10.25 15.22
CA ALA A 81 0.75 9.79 16.59
C ALA A 81 -0.53 9.14 17.16
N GLU A 82 -1.70 9.79 16.99
CA GLU A 82 -3.00 9.25 17.40
C GLU A 82 -3.30 7.93 16.66
N SER A 83 -3.12 7.91 15.34
CA SER A 83 -3.36 6.71 14.52
C SER A 83 -2.44 5.55 14.91
N ALA A 84 -1.16 5.81 15.20
CA ALA A 84 -0.22 4.76 15.60
C ALA A 84 -0.59 4.16 16.97
N ILE A 85 -1.06 4.99 17.91
CA ILE A 85 -1.58 4.52 19.21
C ILE A 85 -2.81 3.65 19.00
N GLU A 86 -3.80 4.16 18.27
CA GLU A 86 -5.08 3.47 18.07
C GLU A 86 -4.91 2.13 17.36
N THR A 87 -4.07 2.04 16.33
CA THR A 87 -3.83 0.78 15.61
C THR A 87 -2.92 -0.17 16.37
N GLY A 88 -1.91 0.32 17.09
CA GLY A 88 -1.04 -0.51 17.91
C GLY A 88 -1.76 -1.12 19.12
N ASP A 89 -2.74 -0.42 19.69
CA ASP A 89 -3.59 -0.91 20.77
C ASP A 89 -4.49 -2.08 20.34
N LEU A 90 -4.68 -2.30 19.03
CA LEU A 90 -5.43 -3.47 18.51
C LEU A 90 -4.63 -4.77 18.59
N ARG A 91 -3.30 -4.69 18.75
CA ARG A 91 -2.39 -5.84 18.86
C ARG A 91 -2.58 -6.85 17.72
N SER A 92 -2.78 -6.38 16.48
CA SER A 92 -3.09 -7.24 15.32
C SER A 92 -2.06 -8.35 15.08
N ALA A 93 -0.80 -8.15 15.47
CA ALA A 93 0.25 -9.18 15.41
C ALA A 93 -0.12 -10.47 16.19
N GLU A 94 -1.01 -10.40 17.18
CA GLU A 94 -1.47 -11.58 17.92
C GLU A 94 -2.34 -12.52 17.07
N PHE A 95 -3.02 -12.02 16.04
CA PHE A 95 -3.99 -12.80 15.26
C PHE A 95 -3.89 -12.67 13.74
N THR A 96 -3.05 -11.78 13.23
CA THR A 96 -2.76 -11.65 11.79
C THR A 96 -1.62 -12.60 11.41
N ILE A 97 -1.99 -13.74 10.80
CA ILE A 97 -1.07 -14.73 10.26
C ILE A 97 -1.43 -14.92 8.79
N THR A 98 -0.50 -14.63 7.88
CA THR A 98 -0.66 -14.81 6.43
C THR A 98 0.71 -15.06 5.79
N ASP A 99 0.73 -15.50 4.54
CA ASP A 99 1.93 -15.76 3.73
C ASP A 99 2.45 -14.51 3.00
N SER A 100 2.12 -13.32 3.50
CA SER A 100 2.44 -12.03 2.89
C SER A 100 2.97 -11.02 3.91
N PHE A 101 3.47 -9.88 3.43
CA PHE A 101 4.06 -8.82 4.26
C PHE A 101 3.10 -8.19 5.28
N PHE A 102 1.79 -8.43 5.19
CA PHE A 102 0.82 -7.94 6.15
C PHE A 102 0.89 -8.66 7.51
N ALA A 103 1.56 -9.82 7.59
CA ALA A 103 1.88 -10.48 8.86
C ALA A 103 3.37 -10.29 9.20
N PRO A 104 3.74 -10.04 10.47
CA PRO A 104 5.13 -9.81 10.85
C PRO A 104 6.12 -10.90 10.43
N ALA A 105 5.73 -12.18 10.47
CA ALA A 105 6.59 -13.26 9.98
C ALA A 105 6.76 -13.26 8.45
N GLY A 106 5.71 -12.90 7.70
CA GLY A 106 5.75 -12.77 6.24
C GLY A 106 6.49 -11.52 5.77
N GLU A 107 6.50 -10.47 6.58
CA GLU A 107 7.28 -9.26 6.38
C GLU A 107 8.77 -9.56 6.24
N LEU A 108 9.33 -10.46 7.08
CA LEU A 108 10.74 -10.85 6.98
C LEU A 108 11.09 -11.43 5.60
N PHE A 109 10.21 -12.24 5.02
CA PHE A 109 10.40 -12.83 3.68
C PHE A 109 10.25 -11.80 2.56
N SER A 110 9.56 -10.70 2.80
CA SER A 110 9.26 -9.69 1.79
C SER A 110 10.27 -8.53 1.83
N LEU A 111 10.63 -8.06 3.02
CA LEU A 111 11.40 -6.83 3.21
C LEU A 111 12.91 -7.05 3.40
N LEU A 112 13.34 -8.11 4.10
CA LEU A 112 14.78 -8.37 4.26
C LEU A 112 15.50 -8.57 2.92
N PRO A 113 14.92 -9.27 1.91
CA PRO A 113 15.56 -9.41 0.60
C PRO A 113 15.74 -8.09 -0.16
N MET A 114 14.96 -7.06 0.19
CA MET A 114 15.02 -5.73 -0.45
C MET A 114 16.12 -4.83 0.13
N ILE A 115 16.76 -5.22 1.24
CA ILE A 115 17.80 -4.41 1.88
C ILE A 115 19.05 -4.35 0.99
N THR A 116 19.56 -3.14 0.77
CA THR A 116 20.83 -2.92 0.07
C THR A 116 21.99 -2.85 1.06
N LEU A 117 23.16 -3.36 0.67
CA LEU A 117 24.35 -3.45 1.52
C LEU A 117 25.51 -2.63 0.89
N PRO A 118 25.45 -1.28 0.95
CA PRO A 118 26.44 -0.41 0.29
C PRO A 118 27.84 -0.48 0.91
N GLY A 119 27.97 -0.96 2.15
CA GLY A 119 29.25 -1.05 2.85
C GLY A 119 29.26 -2.06 3.98
N THR A 120 30.43 -2.20 4.62
CA THR A 120 30.67 -3.19 5.68
C THR A 120 29.74 -3.01 6.89
N ALA A 121 29.40 -1.77 7.26
CA ALA A 121 28.51 -1.51 8.39
C ALA A 121 27.11 -2.11 8.15
N GLN A 122 26.50 -1.79 7.00
CA GLN A 122 25.19 -2.32 6.62
C GLN A 122 25.20 -3.85 6.47
N ALA A 123 26.31 -4.41 5.98
CA ALA A 123 26.49 -5.87 5.95
C ALA A 123 26.46 -6.47 7.36
N GLN A 124 27.14 -5.87 8.34
CA GLN A 124 27.07 -6.33 9.73
C GLN A 124 25.68 -6.14 10.36
N ASP A 125 25.01 -5.02 10.07
CA ASP A 125 23.65 -4.77 10.56
C ASP A 125 22.66 -5.81 10.03
N TYR A 126 22.81 -6.21 8.76
CA TYR A 126 22.02 -7.29 8.16
C TYR A 126 22.25 -8.63 8.86
N LEU A 127 23.50 -9.01 9.14
CA LEU A 127 23.79 -10.24 9.90
C LEU A 127 23.17 -10.19 11.30
N ALA A 128 23.22 -9.04 11.98
CA ALA A 128 22.61 -8.87 13.29
C ALA A 128 21.08 -9.01 13.26
N ARG A 129 20.41 -8.51 12.21
CA ARG A 129 18.97 -8.73 12.00
C ARG A 129 18.64 -10.22 11.82
N LEU A 130 19.42 -10.95 11.02
CA LEU A 130 19.25 -12.40 10.87
C LEU A 130 19.42 -13.13 12.21
N GLU A 131 20.37 -12.72 13.04
CA GLU A 131 20.58 -13.26 14.39
C GLU A 131 19.43 -12.94 15.36
N ALA A 132 18.65 -11.87 15.11
CA ALA A 132 17.51 -11.47 15.92
C ALA A 132 16.20 -12.23 15.59
N ILE A 133 16.11 -12.88 14.42
CA ILE A 133 14.91 -13.61 13.96
C ILE A 133 14.37 -14.61 14.98
N PRO A 134 15.18 -15.43 15.69
CA PRO A 134 14.64 -16.38 16.66
C PRO A 134 13.88 -15.72 17.81
N ALA A 135 14.39 -14.62 18.36
CA ALA A 135 13.73 -13.89 19.42
C ALA A 135 12.43 -13.24 18.91
N PHE A 136 12.47 -12.66 17.72
CA PHE A 136 11.30 -12.10 17.04
C PHE A 136 10.18 -13.14 16.87
N LEU A 137 10.48 -14.31 16.31
CA LEU A 137 9.50 -15.38 16.08
C LEU A 137 8.97 -15.97 17.41
N ALA A 138 9.81 -16.06 18.45
CA ALA A 138 9.37 -16.48 19.77
C ALA A 138 8.36 -15.50 20.39
N THR A 139 8.62 -14.19 20.30
CA THR A 139 7.68 -13.15 20.73
C THR A 139 6.35 -13.24 19.98
N LEU A 140 6.38 -13.49 18.65
CA LEU A 140 5.15 -13.69 17.87
C LEU A 140 4.39 -14.94 18.32
N ALA A 141 5.07 -16.07 18.52
CA ALA A 141 4.47 -17.30 19.01
C ALA A 141 3.77 -17.10 20.37
N ASP A 142 4.41 -16.38 21.29
CA ASP A 142 3.81 -16.03 22.58
C ASP A 142 2.61 -15.08 22.42
N GLY A 143 2.71 -14.11 21.51
CA GLY A 143 1.60 -13.24 21.12
C GLY A 143 0.39 -14.02 20.58
N HIS A 144 0.61 -15.01 19.71
CA HIS A 144 -0.47 -15.87 19.21
C HIS A 144 -1.13 -16.69 20.32
N ARG A 145 -0.35 -17.23 21.26
CA ARG A 145 -0.90 -17.94 22.44
C ARG A 145 -1.74 -17.01 23.31
N ALA A 146 -1.30 -15.78 23.55
CA ALA A 146 -2.04 -14.77 24.31
C ALA A 146 -3.33 -14.32 23.57
N GLY A 147 -3.25 -14.14 22.25
CA GLY A 147 -4.39 -13.85 21.38
C GLY A 147 -5.45 -14.95 21.48
N ILE A 148 -5.04 -16.22 21.33
CA ILE A 148 -5.93 -17.38 21.50
C ILE A 148 -6.57 -17.40 22.89
N ALA A 149 -5.80 -17.20 23.95
CA ALA A 149 -6.30 -17.19 25.33
C ALA A 149 -7.32 -16.07 25.60
N SER A 150 -7.22 -14.95 24.88
CA SER A 150 -8.14 -13.81 24.97
C SER A 150 -9.28 -13.84 23.94
N GLY A 151 -9.36 -14.87 23.10
CA GLY A 151 -10.37 -15.01 22.05
C GLY A 151 -10.05 -14.23 20.77
N ARG A 152 -8.89 -13.57 20.68
CA ARG A 152 -8.33 -12.97 19.46
C ARG A 152 -7.60 -14.03 18.65
N VAL A 153 -8.38 -14.89 18.00
CA VAL A 153 -7.87 -16.01 17.20
C VAL A 153 -7.57 -15.59 15.74
N PRO A 154 -6.69 -16.29 15.00
CA PRO A 154 -6.45 -16.02 13.58
C PRO A 154 -7.54 -16.62 12.68
N VAL A 155 -7.34 -16.57 11.35
CA VAL A 155 -8.17 -17.27 10.35
C VAL A 155 -7.47 -18.56 9.91
N GLU A 156 -8.14 -19.70 10.06
CA GLU A 156 -7.56 -21.04 9.83
C GLU A 156 -6.94 -21.20 8.43
N HIS A 157 -7.64 -20.70 7.41
CA HIS A 157 -7.19 -20.71 6.01
C HIS A 157 -5.85 -20.00 5.83
N LEU A 158 -5.68 -18.81 6.42
CA LEU A 158 -4.45 -18.04 6.29
C LEU A 158 -3.30 -18.66 7.09
N VAL A 159 -3.57 -19.22 8.28
CA VAL A 159 -2.56 -19.99 9.03
C VAL A 159 -2.08 -21.19 8.23
N THR A 160 -2.99 -21.90 7.56
CA THR A 160 -2.67 -23.05 6.71
C THR A 160 -1.80 -22.64 5.52
N LYS A 161 -2.09 -21.50 4.88
CA LYS A 161 -1.23 -20.93 3.82
C LYS A 161 0.16 -20.58 4.33
N THR A 162 0.26 -19.94 5.50
CA THR A 162 1.56 -19.64 6.12
C THR A 162 2.36 -20.91 6.42
N ILE A 163 1.72 -21.96 6.95
CA ILE A 163 2.38 -23.25 7.15
C ILE A 163 2.91 -23.82 5.83
N ALA A 164 2.10 -23.78 4.76
CA ALA A 164 2.52 -24.24 3.44
C ALA A 164 3.67 -23.41 2.85
N MET A 165 3.70 -22.10 3.08
CA MET A 165 4.81 -21.22 2.72
C MET A 165 6.08 -21.62 3.47
N LEU A 166 6.00 -21.80 4.80
CA LEU A 166 7.13 -22.22 5.62
C LEU A 166 7.63 -23.63 5.24
N ASP A 167 6.74 -24.56 4.89
CA ASP A 167 7.10 -25.88 4.39
C ASP A 167 7.92 -25.79 3.10
N ARG A 168 7.52 -24.93 2.14
CA ARG A 168 8.31 -24.69 0.92
C ARG A 168 9.67 -24.07 1.23
N TYR A 169 9.69 -23.05 2.09
CA TYR A 169 10.94 -22.39 2.50
C TYR A 169 11.92 -23.37 3.16
N LEU A 170 11.43 -24.22 4.08
CA LEU A 170 12.25 -25.18 4.81
C LEU A 170 12.73 -26.35 3.93
N ALA A 171 11.97 -26.71 2.89
CA ALA A 171 12.33 -27.76 1.94
C ALA A 171 13.43 -27.34 0.94
N ASP A 172 13.61 -26.05 0.69
CA ASP A 172 14.58 -25.53 -0.28
C ASP A 172 15.59 -24.56 0.39
N PRO A 173 16.70 -25.07 0.94
CA PRO A 173 17.73 -24.22 1.55
C PRO A 173 18.54 -23.41 0.53
N ASP A 174 18.58 -23.82 -0.73
CA ASP A 174 19.39 -23.15 -1.76
C ASP A 174 18.67 -21.90 -2.29
N ALA A 175 17.34 -21.83 -2.15
CA ALA A 175 16.51 -20.69 -2.54
C ALA A 175 16.10 -19.78 -1.37
N ASP A 176 16.96 -19.62 -0.35
CA ASP A 176 16.65 -18.76 0.80
C ASP A 176 16.61 -17.27 0.39
N PRO A 177 15.45 -16.58 0.45
CA PRO A 177 15.34 -15.20 0.02
C PRO A 177 16.18 -14.25 0.89
N MET A 178 16.48 -14.62 2.14
CA MET A 178 17.35 -13.83 3.03
C MET A 178 18.84 -13.95 2.66
N ALA A 179 19.18 -14.77 1.65
CA ALA A 179 20.49 -14.80 1.01
C ALA A 179 20.59 -13.87 -0.23
N GLN A 180 19.53 -13.14 -0.59
CA GLN A 180 19.57 -12.23 -1.75
C GLN A 180 20.44 -10.98 -1.53
N PRO A 181 20.38 -10.28 -0.38
CA PRO A 181 21.16 -9.06 -0.18
C PRO A 181 22.66 -9.29 -0.27
N ALA A 182 23.31 -8.72 -1.29
CA ALA A 182 24.74 -8.85 -1.53
C ALA A 182 25.47 -7.53 -1.21
N PRO A 183 26.65 -7.59 -0.57
CA PRO A 183 27.49 -6.40 -0.38
C PRO A 183 27.96 -5.84 -1.73
N ALA A 184 28.15 -4.52 -1.79
CA ALA A 184 28.65 -3.84 -2.99
C ALA A 184 29.99 -4.39 -3.49
N GLU A 185 30.84 -4.85 -2.58
CA GLU A 185 32.06 -5.59 -2.87
C GLU A 185 31.94 -7.03 -2.39
N ALA A 186 32.40 -7.99 -3.20
CA ALA A 186 32.35 -9.40 -2.83
C ALA A 186 33.16 -9.69 -1.56
N ASP A 187 32.48 -10.16 -0.52
CA ASP A 187 33.07 -10.53 0.77
C ASP A 187 32.75 -12.00 1.11
N PRO A 188 33.70 -12.93 0.85
CA PRO A 188 33.51 -14.35 1.19
C PRO A 188 33.33 -14.62 2.69
N ALA A 189 33.85 -13.75 3.56
CA ALA A 189 33.70 -13.92 5.01
C ALA A 189 32.27 -13.56 5.45
N PHE A 190 31.71 -12.48 4.91
CA PHE A 190 30.29 -12.16 5.07
C PHE A 190 29.41 -13.30 4.57
N GLU A 191 29.66 -13.81 3.36
CA GLU A 191 28.85 -14.88 2.77
C GLU A 191 28.87 -16.14 3.63
N SER A 192 30.06 -16.57 4.05
CA SER A 192 30.23 -17.72 4.94
C SER A 192 29.52 -17.54 6.28
N ARG A 193 29.58 -16.33 6.86
CA ARG A 193 28.89 -16.01 8.11
C ARG A 193 27.37 -16.01 7.94
N ARG A 194 26.86 -15.41 6.87
CA ARG A 194 25.44 -15.37 6.52
C ARG A 194 24.89 -16.76 6.34
N GLN A 195 25.52 -17.59 5.52
CA GLN A 195 25.10 -18.99 5.30
C GLN A 195 25.04 -19.79 6.59
N LYS A 196 26.01 -19.57 7.49
CA LYS A 196 26.00 -20.18 8.82
C LYS A 196 24.82 -19.70 9.67
N ILE A 197 24.54 -18.40 9.71
CA ILE A 197 23.39 -17.85 10.46
C ILE A 197 22.07 -18.39 9.88
N LEU A 198 21.94 -18.43 8.55
CA LEU A 198 20.75 -18.98 7.90
C LEU A 198 20.53 -20.44 8.29
N ALA A 199 21.56 -21.27 8.16
CA ALA A 199 21.48 -22.71 8.43
C ALA A 199 21.30 -23.04 9.93
N ASP A 200 22.06 -22.40 10.81
CA ASP A 200 22.15 -22.78 12.23
C ASP A 200 21.16 -22.00 13.12
N THR A 201 20.67 -20.83 12.68
CA THR A 201 19.86 -19.92 13.49
C THR A 201 18.49 -19.65 12.88
N VAL A 202 18.43 -19.13 11.65
CA VAL A 202 17.18 -18.64 11.03
C VAL A 202 16.25 -19.78 10.65
N ARG A 203 16.74 -20.77 9.89
CA ARG A 203 15.91 -21.89 9.43
C ARG A 203 15.38 -22.75 10.59
N PRO A 204 16.18 -23.09 11.62
CA PRO A 204 15.65 -23.76 12.81
C PRO A 204 14.57 -22.94 13.54
N ALA A 205 14.72 -21.62 13.61
CA ALA A 205 13.70 -20.76 14.23
C ALA A 205 12.38 -20.76 13.44
N PHE A 206 12.43 -20.70 12.11
CA PHE A 206 11.23 -20.86 11.28
C PHE A 206 10.63 -22.26 11.36
N ALA A 207 11.44 -23.31 11.51
CA ALA A 207 10.93 -24.66 11.73
C ALA A 207 10.16 -24.78 13.06
N GLU A 208 10.66 -24.16 14.12
CA GLU A 208 9.96 -24.09 15.40
C GLU A 208 8.69 -23.25 15.31
N TYR A 209 8.74 -22.07 14.69
CA TYR A 209 7.55 -21.23 14.48
C TYR A 209 6.48 -21.97 13.66
N ARG A 210 6.87 -22.67 12.59
CA ARG A 210 5.98 -23.53 11.80
C ARG A 210 5.36 -24.65 12.66
N ARG A 211 6.13 -25.27 13.56
CA ARG A 211 5.62 -26.28 14.51
C ARG A 211 4.55 -25.68 15.41
N VAL A 212 4.81 -24.53 16.02
CA VAL A 212 3.83 -23.79 16.85
C VAL A 212 2.56 -23.50 16.06
N LEU A 213 2.67 -23.00 14.83
CA LEU A 213 1.50 -22.71 14.01
C LEU A 213 0.64 -23.97 13.76
N ALA A 214 1.28 -25.09 13.45
CA ALA A 214 0.59 -26.33 13.10
C ALA A 214 0.03 -27.10 14.32
N GLU A 215 0.72 -27.07 15.45
CA GLU A 215 0.36 -27.86 16.64
C GLU A 215 -0.48 -27.06 17.65
N GLU A 216 -0.32 -25.74 17.71
CA GLU A 216 -0.90 -24.92 18.78
C GLU A 216 -1.90 -23.87 18.24
N VAL A 217 -1.71 -23.36 17.03
CA VAL A 217 -2.47 -22.20 16.53
C VAL A 217 -3.62 -22.56 15.58
N VAL A 218 -3.35 -23.35 14.53
CA VAL A 218 -4.29 -23.57 13.42
C VAL A 218 -5.65 -24.10 13.87
N ALA A 219 -5.68 -24.99 14.87
CA ALA A 219 -6.91 -25.59 15.40
C ALA A 219 -7.84 -24.58 16.11
N HIS A 220 -7.34 -23.39 16.45
CA HIS A 220 -8.12 -22.31 17.06
C HIS A 220 -8.61 -21.28 16.04
N GLY A 221 -8.17 -21.37 14.78
CA GLY A 221 -8.50 -20.40 13.75
C GLY A 221 -9.99 -20.36 13.42
N ARG A 222 -10.50 -19.18 13.07
CA ARG A 222 -11.87 -19.04 12.56
C ARG A 222 -11.98 -19.71 11.18
N PRO A 223 -13.10 -20.40 10.90
CA PRO A 223 -13.37 -20.99 9.60
C PRO A 223 -13.65 -19.93 8.52
N VAL A 224 -13.62 -20.35 7.25
CA VAL A 224 -13.79 -19.49 6.06
C VAL A 224 -15.16 -18.80 5.95
N ASP A 225 -16.15 -19.22 6.71
CA ASP A 225 -17.46 -18.56 6.85
C ASP A 225 -17.46 -17.44 7.91
N ARG A 226 -16.38 -17.29 8.69
CA ARG A 226 -16.25 -16.31 9.80
C ARG A 226 -14.90 -15.60 9.82
N VAL A 227 -14.44 -15.15 8.66
CA VAL A 227 -13.09 -14.59 8.49
C VAL A 227 -12.93 -13.18 9.06
N GLY A 228 -14.01 -12.38 9.06
CA GLY A 228 -14.01 -10.97 9.44
C GLY A 228 -13.68 -10.66 10.89
N LEU A 229 -13.32 -9.40 11.15
CA LEU A 229 -13.03 -8.91 12.50
C LEU A 229 -14.26 -8.89 13.38
N CYS A 230 -15.46 -8.67 12.84
CA CYS A 230 -16.72 -8.72 13.60
C CYS A 230 -16.94 -10.02 14.42
N TRP A 231 -16.20 -11.10 14.12
CA TRP A 231 -16.22 -12.36 14.86
C TRP A 231 -15.24 -12.42 16.04
N LEU A 232 -14.47 -11.37 16.27
CA LEU A 232 -13.55 -11.22 17.40
C LEU A 232 -14.15 -10.37 18.53
N PRO A 233 -13.68 -10.56 19.78
CA PRO A 233 -13.95 -9.61 20.86
C PRO A 233 -13.58 -8.19 20.42
N GLU A 234 -14.50 -7.24 20.62
CA GLU A 234 -14.33 -5.82 20.26
C GLU A 234 -14.04 -5.56 18.76
N GLY A 235 -14.28 -6.57 17.91
CA GLY A 235 -13.87 -6.54 16.50
C GLY A 235 -14.55 -5.48 15.64
N GLU A 236 -15.79 -5.10 15.97
CA GLU A 236 -16.48 -4.00 15.28
C GLU A 236 -15.81 -2.65 15.55
N GLN A 237 -15.34 -2.43 16.79
CA GLN A 237 -14.59 -1.23 17.15
C GLN A 237 -13.20 -1.25 16.53
N ALA A 238 -12.50 -2.39 16.57
CA ALA A 238 -11.20 -2.58 15.92
C ALA A 238 -11.27 -2.26 14.42
N TYR A 239 -12.30 -2.77 13.73
CA TYR A 239 -12.47 -2.49 12.30
C TYR A 239 -12.78 -1.02 12.02
N ARG A 240 -13.57 -0.33 12.86
CA ARG A 240 -13.80 1.12 12.73
C ARG A 240 -12.51 1.92 12.89
N VAL A 241 -11.64 1.56 13.84
CA VAL A 241 -10.33 2.18 14.02
C VAL A 241 -9.46 2.00 12.77
N LEU A 242 -9.36 0.77 12.26
CA LEU A 242 -8.57 0.48 11.05
C LEU A 242 -9.11 1.20 9.83
N ALA A 243 -10.42 1.17 9.59
CA ALA A 243 -11.06 1.88 8.49
C ALA A 243 -10.80 3.39 8.57
N LYS A 244 -10.90 4.00 9.75
CA LYS A 244 -10.58 5.41 9.97
C LYS A 244 -9.10 5.70 9.74
N SER A 245 -8.20 4.87 10.28
CA SER A 245 -6.76 5.04 10.11
C SER A 245 -6.35 5.00 8.63
N HIS A 246 -6.85 4.03 7.87
CA HIS A 246 -6.52 3.89 6.45
C HIS A 246 -7.18 4.95 5.57
N THR A 247 -8.43 5.35 5.88
CA THR A 247 -9.18 6.30 5.04
C THR A 247 -8.96 7.76 5.43
N THR A 248 -8.59 8.04 6.68
CA THR A 248 -8.53 9.39 7.28
C THR A 248 -9.86 10.15 7.22
N THR A 249 -10.98 9.41 7.13
CA THR A 249 -12.35 9.95 7.14
C THR A 249 -13.16 9.33 8.28
N ASP A 250 -14.26 9.99 8.68
CA ASP A 250 -15.20 9.44 9.67
C ASP A 250 -16.35 8.63 9.03
N ARG A 251 -16.23 8.24 7.74
CA ARG A 251 -17.24 7.41 7.07
C ARG A 251 -17.38 6.04 7.76
N THR A 252 -18.60 5.64 8.02
CA THR A 252 -18.90 4.36 8.65
C THR A 252 -18.76 3.20 7.66
N PRO A 253 -18.47 1.97 8.13
CA PRO A 253 -18.47 0.78 7.28
C PRO A 253 -19.75 0.60 6.45
N ALA A 254 -20.92 0.94 6.99
CA ALA A 254 -22.19 0.83 6.28
C ALA A 254 -22.29 1.85 5.12
N GLU A 255 -21.85 3.08 5.32
CA GLU A 255 -21.80 4.11 4.27
C GLU A 255 -20.80 3.72 3.17
N LEU A 256 -19.63 3.20 3.55
CA LEU A 256 -18.61 2.73 2.60
C LEU A 256 -19.11 1.54 1.78
N HIS A 257 -19.77 0.58 2.43
CA HIS A 257 -20.39 -0.57 1.75
C HIS A 257 -21.40 -0.11 0.70
N GLN A 258 -22.31 0.79 1.07
CA GLN A 258 -23.33 1.30 0.15
C GLN A 258 -22.72 2.11 -0.98
N THR A 259 -21.73 2.96 -0.67
CA THR A 259 -20.98 3.73 -1.68
C THR A 259 -20.35 2.80 -2.72
N GLY A 260 -19.72 1.71 -2.28
CA GLY A 260 -19.15 0.72 -3.19
C GLY A 260 -20.19 0.10 -4.12
N LYS A 261 -21.37 -0.26 -3.59
CA LYS A 261 -22.47 -0.82 -4.39
C LYS A 261 -23.01 0.18 -5.41
N ASP A 262 -23.13 1.45 -5.03
CA ASP A 262 -23.62 2.50 -5.92
C ASP A 262 -22.65 2.74 -7.08
N ILE A 263 -21.34 2.74 -6.81
CA ILE A 263 -20.29 2.87 -7.83
C ILE A 263 -20.29 1.65 -8.77
N ILE A 264 -20.38 0.44 -8.23
CA ILE A 264 -20.47 -0.78 -9.05
C ILE A 264 -21.69 -0.73 -9.99
N ALA A 265 -22.84 -0.25 -9.51
CA ALA A 265 -24.02 -0.09 -10.35
C ALA A 265 -23.80 0.96 -11.47
N ALA A 266 -23.08 2.04 -11.21
CA ALA A 266 -22.73 3.02 -12.23
C ALA A 266 -21.73 2.46 -13.27
N LEU A 267 -20.70 1.74 -12.81
CA LEU A 267 -19.71 1.11 -13.67
C LEU A 267 -20.32 0.06 -14.60
N ALA A 268 -21.36 -0.65 -14.14
CA ALA A 268 -22.13 -1.56 -14.97
C ALA A 268 -22.65 -0.85 -16.23
N GLU A 269 -23.19 0.37 -16.14
CA GLU A 269 -23.66 1.11 -17.32
C GLU A 269 -22.51 1.54 -18.24
N GLU A 270 -21.36 1.92 -17.69
CA GLU A 270 -20.17 2.24 -18.49
C GLU A 270 -19.66 1.03 -19.26
N TYR A 271 -19.63 -0.15 -18.62
CA TYR A 271 -19.29 -1.40 -19.28
C TYR A 271 -20.26 -1.76 -20.40
N ARG A 272 -21.58 -1.57 -20.20
CA ARG A 272 -22.57 -1.81 -21.26
C ARG A 272 -22.34 -0.90 -22.46
N ALA A 273 -22.12 0.38 -22.21
CA ALA A 273 -21.87 1.35 -23.27
C ALA A 273 -20.59 1.04 -24.06
N LEU A 274 -19.49 0.74 -23.36
CA LEU A 274 -18.20 0.42 -23.99
C LEU A 274 -18.23 -0.96 -24.67
N GLY A 275 -18.89 -1.94 -24.05
CA GLY A 275 -19.15 -3.27 -24.61
C GLY A 275 -19.91 -3.19 -25.93
N ALA A 276 -21.00 -2.41 -25.98
CA ALA A 276 -21.77 -2.24 -27.20
C ALA A 276 -20.92 -1.64 -28.33
N LYS A 277 -20.02 -0.70 -28.00
CA LYS A 277 -19.12 -0.03 -28.93
C LYS A 277 -18.00 -0.95 -29.45
N VAL A 278 -17.33 -1.67 -28.56
CA VAL A 278 -16.10 -2.42 -28.88
C VAL A 278 -16.39 -3.88 -29.22
N PHE A 279 -17.29 -4.53 -28.49
CA PHE A 279 -17.60 -5.95 -28.62
C PHE A 279 -18.93 -6.24 -29.33
N GLY A 280 -19.77 -5.22 -29.51
CA GLY A 280 -21.09 -5.35 -30.13
C GLY A 280 -22.15 -5.96 -29.22
N THR A 281 -21.92 -5.96 -27.90
CA THR A 281 -22.82 -6.54 -26.89
C THR A 281 -22.87 -5.65 -25.65
N ASP A 282 -24.05 -5.47 -25.07
CA ASP A 282 -24.27 -4.80 -23.78
C ASP A 282 -24.52 -5.80 -22.64
N ASP A 283 -24.38 -7.10 -22.89
CA ASP A 283 -24.42 -8.13 -21.85
C ASP A 283 -23.11 -8.12 -21.05
N LEU A 284 -23.20 -7.72 -19.77
CA LEU A 284 -22.05 -7.65 -18.88
C LEU A 284 -21.34 -8.98 -18.69
N ALA A 285 -22.09 -10.08 -18.62
CA ALA A 285 -21.49 -11.40 -18.47
C ALA A 285 -20.64 -11.74 -19.69
N GLU A 286 -21.12 -11.43 -20.88
CA GLU A 286 -20.37 -11.59 -22.13
C GLU A 286 -19.16 -10.67 -22.19
N VAL A 287 -19.29 -9.40 -21.79
CA VAL A 287 -18.17 -8.44 -21.74
C VAL A 287 -17.07 -8.93 -20.80
N PHE A 288 -17.41 -9.33 -19.56
CA PHE A 288 -16.43 -9.83 -18.60
C PHE A 288 -15.80 -11.14 -19.04
N GLU A 289 -16.57 -12.06 -19.63
CA GLU A 289 -16.03 -13.31 -20.15
C GLU A 289 -15.02 -13.06 -21.27
N ARG A 290 -15.31 -12.14 -22.21
CA ARG A 290 -14.36 -11.76 -23.26
C ARG A 290 -13.10 -11.15 -22.68
N LEU A 291 -13.21 -10.20 -21.75
CA LEU A 291 -12.05 -9.58 -21.10
C LEU A 291 -11.15 -10.64 -20.41
N ARG A 292 -11.76 -11.64 -19.76
CA ARG A 292 -11.04 -12.73 -19.09
C ARG A 292 -10.43 -13.75 -20.04
N THR A 293 -11.08 -14.08 -21.15
CA THR A 293 -10.74 -15.29 -21.91
C THR A 293 -10.24 -15.06 -23.33
N ASP A 294 -10.46 -13.88 -23.91
CA ASP A 294 -10.06 -13.61 -25.30
C ASP A 294 -8.52 -13.54 -25.40
N PRO A 295 -7.88 -14.46 -26.15
CA PRO A 295 -6.43 -14.49 -26.29
C PRO A 295 -5.87 -13.28 -27.07
N SER A 296 -6.70 -12.58 -27.87
CA SER A 296 -6.28 -11.35 -28.54
C SER A 296 -6.07 -10.17 -27.58
N LEU A 297 -6.57 -10.31 -26.35
CA LEU A 297 -6.37 -9.35 -25.26
C LEU A 297 -5.12 -9.65 -24.43
N ARG A 298 -4.25 -10.54 -24.90
CA ARG A 298 -2.95 -10.83 -24.29
C ARG A 298 -1.82 -10.18 -25.07
N TRP A 299 -0.67 -10.03 -24.41
CA TRP A 299 0.56 -9.63 -25.08
C TRP A 299 1.09 -10.76 -25.95
N ALA A 300 1.76 -10.43 -27.04
CA ALA A 300 2.49 -11.38 -27.86
C ALA A 300 3.74 -11.89 -27.14
N ASP A 301 4.47 -10.97 -26.48
CA ASP A 301 5.69 -11.25 -25.74
C ASP A 301 6.01 -10.12 -24.74
N GLY A 302 7.12 -10.28 -23.99
CA GLY A 302 7.59 -9.28 -23.03
C GLY A 302 8.09 -7.98 -23.67
N ASP A 303 8.58 -8.02 -24.92
CA ASP A 303 9.07 -6.84 -25.62
C ASP A 303 7.91 -5.93 -26.03
N GLU A 304 6.79 -6.49 -26.49
CA GLU A 304 5.56 -5.74 -26.75
C GLU A 304 5.08 -5.02 -25.48
N LEU A 305 5.02 -5.75 -24.35
CA LEU A 305 4.56 -5.21 -23.06
C LEU A 305 5.43 -4.03 -22.61
N ILE A 306 6.75 -4.19 -22.56
CA ILE A 306 7.63 -3.12 -22.06
C ILE A 306 7.67 -1.92 -23.01
N ASN A 307 7.54 -2.12 -24.32
CA ASN A 307 7.47 -1.03 -25.28
C ASN A 307 6.14 -0.27 -25.18
N ALA A 308 5.03 -0.97 -24.93
CA ALA A 308 3.74 -0.33 -24.66
C ALA A 308 3.77 0.52 -23.39
N ALA A 309 4.39 0.02 -22.32
CA ALA A 309 4.60 0.79 -21.08
C ALA A 309 5.43 2.06 -21.31
N ARG A 310 6.57 1.95 -22.01
CA ARG A 310 7.40 3.11 -22.38
C ARG A 310 6.63 4.13 -23.21
N ALA A 311 5.84 3.66 -24.18
CA ALA A 311 5.02 4.53 -25.01
C ALA A 311 3.93 5.24 -24.20
N ALA A 312 3.28 4.57 -23.24
CA ALA A 312 2.27 5.18 -22.38
C ALA A 312 2.88 6.31 -21.52
N ILE A 313 3.99 6.04 -20.84
CA ILE A 313 4.67 7.02 -19.98
C ILE A 313 5.18 8.22 -20.80
N SER A 314 5.80 7.98 -21.95
CA SER A 314 6.27 9.07 -22.81
C SER A 314 5.13 9.97 -23.32
N ARG A 315 3.95 9.40 -23.63
CA ARG A 315 2.76 10.21 -23.99
C ARG A 315 2.29 11.06 -22.82
N ALA A 316 2.23 10.47 -21.62
CA ALA A 316 1.79 11.15 -20.41
C ALA A 316 2.73 12.31 -20.04
N GLU A 317 4.05 12.10 -20.06
CA GLU A 317 5.05 13.14 -19.80
C GLU A 317 4.95 14.32 -20.77
N LYS A 318 4.65 14.04 -22.04
CA LYS A 318 4.54 15.07 -23.08
C LYS A 318 3.39 16.04 -22.83
N VAL A 319 2.26 15.57 -22.30
CA VAL A 319 1.06 16.40 -22.05
C VAL A 319 0.96 16.90 -20.62
N ALA A 320 1.74 16.35 -19.69
CA ALA A 320 1.74 16.73 -18.27
C ALA A 320 1.84 18.25 -18.02
N PRO A 321 2.64 19.05 -18.75
CA PRO A 321 2.69 20.51 -18.54
C PRO A 321 1.36 21.25 -18.73
N ASP A 322 0.40 20.65 -19.45
CA ASP A 322 -0.95 21.22 -19.64
C ASP A 322 -1.87 20.93 -18.45
N TRP A 323 -1.48 20.01 -17.57
CA TRP A 323 -2.29 19.50 -16.45
C TRP A 323 -1.66 19.69 -15.08
N PHE A 324 -0.37 20.03 -15.00
CA PHE A 324 0.38 20.24 -13.77
C PHE A 324 1.23 21.50 -13.86
N GLY A 325 1.22 22.34 -12.83
CA GLY A 325 2.11 23.51 -12.74
C GLY A 325 3.47 23.15 -12.15
N ARG A 326 3.52 22.11 -11.31
CA ARG A 326 4.72 21.48 -10.76
C ARG A 326 4.91 20.09 -11.35
N LEU A 327 6.09 19.86 -11.92
CA LEU A 327 6.52 18.58 -12.46
C LEU A 327 7.68 18.02 -11.62
N PRO A 328 7.82 16.69 -11.50
CA PRO A 328 9.03 16.06 -10.95
C PRO A 328 10.29 16.56 -11.66
N SER A 329 11.39 16.70 -10.91
CA SER A 329 12.68 17.11 -11.48
C SER A 329 13.34 16.04 -12.36
N GLN A 330 12.92 14.78 -12.21
CA GLN A 330 13.39 13.63 -12.98
C GLN A 330 12.19 12.91 -13.61
N GLY A 331 12.36 12.40 -14.83
CA GLY A 331 11.36 11.55 -15.47
C GLY A 331 11.32 10.12 -14.89
N CYS A 332 10.33 9.34 -15.31
CA CYS A 332 10.16 7.97 -14.84
C CYS A 332 10.94 6.98 -15.72
N LEU A 333 11.80 6.16 -15.12
CA LEU A 333 12.41 5.02 -15.84
C LEU A 333 11.38 3.90 -16.03
N VAL A 334 11.56 3.11 -17.09
CA VAL A 334 10.69 1.98 -17.41
C VAL A 334 11.53 0.75 -17.71
N GLU A 335 11.48 -0.21 -16.79
CA GLU A 335 12.33 -1.40 -16.80
C GLU A 335 11.49 -2.68 -16.64
N PRO A 336 11.91 -3.81 -17.23
CA PRO A 336 11.33 -5.09 -16.88
C PRO A 336 11.70 -5.45 -15.44
N VAL A 337 10.82 -6.15 -14.73
CA VAL A 337 11.19 -6.79 -13.45
C VAL A 337 12.38 -7.72 -13.69
N PRO A 338 13.42 -7.70 -12.82
CA PRO A 338 14.55 -8.62 -12.95
C PRO A 338 14.11 -10.08 -13.05
N GLU A 339 14.74 -10.86 -13.95
CA GLU A 339 14.31 -12.23 -14.28
C GLU A 339 14.22 -13.15 -13.05
N ALA A 340 15.13 -12.98 -12.09
CA ALA A 340 15.16 -13.74 -10.84
C ALA A 340 13.95 -13.48 -9.92
N GLU A 341 13.36 -12.28 -10.00
CA GLU A 341 12.25 -11.83 -9.15
C GLU A 341 10.89 -12.00 -9.85
N ALA A 342 10.90 -11.97 -11.18
CA ALA A 342 9.71 -11.86 -12.02
C ALA A 342 8.62 -12.93 -11.78
N PRO A 343 8.90 -14.20 -11.45
CA PRO A 343 7.86 -15.18 -11.14
C PRO A 343 7.06 -14.88 -9.86
N GLY A 344 7.65 -14.17 -8.89
CA GLY A 344 7.04 -13.83 -7.60
C GLY A 344 6.59 -12.37 -7.47
N ALA A 345 7.01 -11.50 -8.39
CA ALA A 345 6.67 -10.09 -8.37
C ALA A 345 5.24 -9.78 -8.84
N ALA A 346 4.74 -8.61 -8.46
CA ALA A 346 3.44 -8.07 -8.90
C ALA A 346 3.35 -7.88 -10.43
N LEU A 347 2.16 -7.53 -10.92
CA LEU A 347 1.95 -7.30 -12.36
C LEU A 347 2.79 -6.13 -12.89
N ALA A 348 2.87 -5.08 -12.09
CA ALA A 348 3.78 -3.96 -12.20
C ALA A 348 3.92 -3.35 -10.80
N TYR A 349 4.95 -2.53 -10.59
CA TYR A 349 5.07 -1.71 -9.38
C TYR A 349 5.95 -0.49 -9.64
N TYR A 350 5.71 0.56 -8.88
CA TYR A 350 6.59 1.72 -8.82
C TYR A 350 7.63 1.59 -7.70
N LEU A 351 8.91 1.70 -8.05
CA LEU A 351 10.00 1.89 -7.10
C LEU A 351 10.31 3.38 -6.97
N SER A 352 10.12 3.93 -5.78
CA SER A 352 10.41 5.34 -5.51
C SER A 352 11.89 5.69 -5.64
N PRO A 353 12.22 6.94 -6.06
CA PRO A 353 13.58 7.41 -6.06
C PRO A 353 14.17 7.39 -4.65
N ALA A 354 15.49 7.23 -4.59
CA ALA A 354 16.22 7.37 -3.33
C ALA A 354 16.24 8.85 -2.92
N LEU A 355 16.07 9.12 -1.63
CA LEU A 355 16.03 10.50 -1.09
C LEU A 355 17.33 11.28 -1.31
N ASP A 356 18.45 10.58 -1.48
CA ASP A 356 19.77 11.15 -1.76
C ASP A 356 20.04 11.37 -3.26
N GLY A 357 19.08 11.03 -4.13
CA GLY A 357 19.18 11.14 -5.59
C GLY A 357 20.03 10.05 -6.26
N SER A 358 20.51 9.05 -5.52
CA SER A 358 21.37 7.98 -6.07
C SER A 358 20.64 7.01 -7.01
N ARG A 359 19.31 6.90 -6.88
CA ARG A 359 18.45 6.04 -7.70
C ARG A 359 17.22 6.82 -8.18
N PRO A 360 16.91 6.82 -9.49
CA PRO A 360 15.70 7.45 -10.02
C PRO A 360 14.45 6.63 -9.70
N GLY A 361 13.28 7.23 -9.87
CA GLY A 361 12.01 6.52 -9.79
C GLY A 361 11.81 5.61 -11.01
N THR A 362 11.47 4.35 -10.79
CA THR A 362 11.35 3.35 -11.85
C THR A 362 10.00 2.65 -11.80
N TYR A 363 9.29 2.66 -12.92
CA TYR A 363 8.15 1.78 -13.17
C TYR A 363 8.65 0.43 -13.69
N PHE A 364 8.44 -0.61 -12.88
CA PHE A 364 8.77 -1.97 -13.25
C PHE A 364 7.55 -2.67 -13.83
N ALA A 365 7.66 -3.15 -15.07
CA ALA A 365 6.62 -3.94 -15.72
C ALA A 365 7.05 -5.41 -15.75
N ASN A 366 6.23 -6.31 -15.20
CA ASN A 366 6.60 -7.71 -15.12
C ASN A 366 6.34 -8.43 -16.45
N THR A 367 7.41 -8.77 -17.16
CA THR A 367 7.37 -9.44 -18.48
C THR A 367 7.29 -10.97 -18.37
N TYR A 368 7.34 -11.53 -17.16
CA TYR A 368 7.23 -12.98 -16.96
C TYR A 368 5.85 -13.48 -17.39
N GLN A 369 5.84 -14.46 -18.30
CA GLN A 369 4.63 -15.02 -18.90
C GLN A 369 3.71 -13.91 -19.46
N ALA A 370 4.28 -12.95 -20.19
CA ALA A 370 3.55 -11.83 -20.77
C ALA A 370 2.32 -12.27 -21.60
N GLU A 371 2.41 -13.43 -22.26
CA GLU A 371 1.33 -14.04 -23.04
C GLU A 371 0.08 -14.43 -22.21
N LYS A 372 0.18 -14.42 -20.88
CA LYS A 372 -0.94 -14.65 -19.98
C LYS A 372 -1.54 -13.35 -19.43
N ARG A 373 -0.87 -12.22 -19.61
CA ARG A 373 -1.23 -10.93 -19.01
C ARG A 373 -2.18 -10.14 -19.89
N TYR A 374 -3.16 -9.50 -19.27
CA TYR A 374 -4.13 -8.65 -19.95
C TYR A 374 -3.46 -7.39 -20.49
N ARG A 375 -3.56 -7.16 -21.80
CA ARG A 375 -2.98 -5.95 -22.43
C ARG A 375 -3.82 -4.71 -22.18
N TYR A 376 -5.14 -4.87 -22.05
CA TYR A 376 -6.09 -3.77 -21.91
C TYR A 376 -5.96 -3.02 -20.57
N THR A 377 -5.34 -3.60 -19.54
CA THR A 377 -5.14 -2.96 -18.23
C THR A 377 -3.85 -2.16 -18.12
N ALA A 378 -2.93 -2.30 -19.07
CA ALA A 378 -1.56 -1.81 -18.90
C ALA A 378 -1.44 -0.29 -18.91
N GLU A 379 -2.24 0.42 -19.72
CA GLU A 379 -2.20 1.89 -19.74
C GLU A 379 -2.72 2.47 -18.43
N ALA A 380 -3.88 2.00 -17.94
CA ALA A 380 -4.41 2.45 -16.65
C ALA A 380 -3.43 2.15 -15.50
N THR A 381 -2.79 0.97 -15.52
CA THR A 381 -1.75 0.61 -14.54
C THR A 381 -0.53 1.53 -14.63
N ALA A 382 -0.05 1.85 -15.85
CA ALA A 382 1.07 2.76 -16.02
C ALA A 382 0.75 4.19 -15.56
N PHE A 383 -0.47 4.68 -15.77
CA PHE A 383 -0.90 6.01 -15.31
C PHE A 383 -1.12 6.08 -13.79
N HIS A 384 -1.43 4.94 -13.16
CA HIS A 384 -1.51 4.78 -11.71
C HIS A 384 -0.12 4.78 -11.05
N GLU A 385 0.79 3.95 -11.55
CA GLU A 385 2.11 3.72 -10.95
C GLU A 385 3.13 4.81 -11.32
N ALA A 386 3.05 5.34 -12.54
CA ALA A 386 4.04 6.28 -13.06
C ALA A 386 3.44 7.68 -13.25
N VAL A 387 3.15 8.06 -14.49
CA VAL A 387 2.80 9.44 -14.85
C VAL A 387 1.32 9.50 -15.26
N PRO A 388 0.46 10.29 -14.58
CA PRO A 388 0.77 11.25 -13.51
C PRO A 388 0.55 10.72 -12.08
N GLY A 389 0.48 9.40 -11.87
CA GLY A 389 0.22 8.77 -10.58
C GLY A 389 1.40 8.80 -9.58
N HIS A 390 1.80 7.65 -9.04
CA HIS A 390 2.74 7.56 -7.91
C HIS A 390 4.10 8.21 -8.20
N HIS A 391 4.63 8.13 -9.42
CA HIS A 391 5.89 8.80 -9.72
C HIS A 391 5.81 10.31 -9.49
N PHE A 392 4.76 10.97 -9.97
CA PHE A 392 4.59 12.41 -9.77
C PHE A 392 4.43 12.73 -8.30
N GLN A 393 3.52 12.03 -7.65
CA GLN A 393 3.12 12.31 -6.30
C GLN A 393 4.23 12.06 -5.27
N ILE A 394 4.96 10.95 -5.39
CA ILE A 394 6.07 10.62 -4.48
C ILE A 394 7.28 11.51 -4.78
N THR A 395 7.66 11.70 -6.05
CA THR A 395 8.86 12.47 -6.39
C THR A 395 8.70 13.93 -5.98
N ILE A 396 7.55 14.55 -6.23
CA ILE A 396 7.26 15.91 -5.77
C ILE A 396 7.33 16.01 -4.25
N ALA A 397 6.74 15.05 -3.51
CA ALA A 397 6.79 15.04 -2.05
C ALA A 397 8.23 14.93 -1.52
N GLN A 398 9.06 14.11 -2.16
CA GLN A 398 10.47 13.99 -1.79
C GLN A 398 11.28 15.25 -2.10
N GLU A 399 10.92 16.03 -3.12
CA GLU A 399 11.59 17.29 -3.47
C GLU A 399 11.26 18.46 -2.52
N LEU A 400 10.27 18.31 -1.63
CA LEU A 400 9.93 19.30 -0.60
C LEU A 400 10.95 19.27 0.56
N SER A 401 12.22 19.54 0.27
CA SER A 401 13.35 19.45 1.22
C SER A 401 13.21 20.31 2.47
N ASP A 402 12.35 21.33 2.41
CA ASP A 402 12.12 22.28 3.49
C ASP A 402 11.16 21.73 4.57
N LEU A 403 10.46 20.62 4.25
CA LEU A 403 9.54 19.91 5.13
C LEU A 403 10.25 18.79 5.92
N PRO A 404 9.81 18.51 7.17
CA PRO A 404 10.34 17.40 7.95
C PRO A 404 10.00 16.05 7.29
N LEU A 405 10.77 15.00 7.61
CA LEU A 405 10.57 13.65 7.06
C LEU A 405 9.15 13.11 7.29
N ALA A 406 8.58 13.35 8.47
CA ALA A 406 7.19 12.99 8.78
C ALA A 406 6.15 13.60 7.82
N ARG A 407 6.47 14.67 7.09
CA ARG A 407 5.60 15.29 6.06
C ARG A 407 5.88 14.80 4.65
N ARG A 408 7.07 14.23 4.40
CA ARG A 408 7.51 13.74 3.09
C ARG A 408 7.24 12.24 2.91
N LEU A 409 7.26 11.47 4.01
CA LEU A 409 7.18 10.01 4.01
C LEU A 409 5.96 9.46 4.76
N ALA A 410 4.99 10.32 5.11
CA ALA A 410 3.81 9.89 5.86
C ALA A 410 3.04 8.77 5.11
N PRO A 411 2.81 7.59 5.71
CA PRO A 411 2.18 6.44 5.06
C PRO A 411 0.65 6.58 5.00
N LEU A 412 0.18 7.66 4.39
CA LEU A 412 -1.24 8.04 4.34
C LEU A 412 -1.93 7.37 3.16
N ASN A 413 -2.28 6.10 3.34
CA ASN A 413 -2.80 5.21 2.30
C ASN A 413 -3.88 5.85 1.42
N ALA A 414 -4.87 6.53 1.99
CA ALA A 414 -5.95 7.11 1.17
C ALA A 414 -5.51 8.32 0.35
N TYR A 415 -4.53 9.09 0.79
CA TYR A 415 -3.93 10.13 -0.03
C TYR A 415 -3.10 9.51 -1.17
N LEU A 416 -2.25 8.53 -0.85
CA LEU A 416 -1.36 7.88 -1.82
C LEU A 416 -2.15 7.13 -2.91
N GLU A 417 -3.00 6.21 -2.48
CA GLU A 417 -3.77 5.34 -3.38
C GLU A 417 -4.95 6.06 -4.02
N GLY A 418 -5.51 7.04 -3.31
CA GLY A 418 -6.53 7.92 -3.85
C GLY A 418 -6.03 8.77 -5.01
N TRP A 419 -4.79 9.27 -4.91
CA TRP A 419 -4.14 9.97 -6.01
C TRP A 419 -3.95 9.06 -7.22
N GLY A 420 -3.32 7.89 -7.05
CA GLY A 420 -3.12 6.94 -8.15
C GLY A 420 -4.44 6.54 -8.83
N LEU A 421 -5.50 6.29 -8.05
CA LEU A 421 -6.81 5.96 -8.62
C LEU A 421 -7.53 7.16 -9.26
N TYR A 422 -7.30 8.37 -8.77
CA TYR A 422 -7.76 9.62 -9.41
C TYR A 422 -7.12 9.79 -10.79
N THR A 423 -5.81 9.51 -10.91
CA THR A 423 -5.09 9.71 -12.18
C THR A 423 -5.51 8.76 -13.28
N GLU A 424 -6.03 7.58 -12.97
CA GLU A 424 -6.56 6.64 -13.98
C GLU A 424 -7.71 7.24 -14.79
N ARG A 425 -8.62 7.97 -14.16
CA ARG A 425 -9.73 8.69 -14.83
C ARG A 425 -9.27 10.01 -15.43
N LEU A 426 -8.38 10.74 -14.74
CA LEU A 426 -7.74 11.93 -15.28
C LEU A 426 -7.03 11.64 -16.61
N ALA A 427 -6.41 10.48 -16.75
CA ALA A 427 -5.74 10.07 -17.99
C ALA A 427 -6.69 10.02 -19.20
N ASP A 428 -7.98 9.75 -19.00
CA ASP A 428 -8.98 9.84 -20.06
C ASP A 428 -9.29 11.30 -20.43
N GLU A 429 -9.41 12.17 -19.43
CA GLU A 429 -9.57 13.62 -19.63
C GLU A 429 -8.37 14.23 -20.36
N MET A 430 -7.16 13.71 -20.08
CA MET A 430 -5.91 14.07 -20.75
C MET A 430 -5.79 13.50 -22.18
N GLY A 431 -6.69 12.59 -22.59
CA GLY A 431 -6.66 11.93 -23.89
C GLY A 431 -5.52 10.91 -24.06
N LEU A 432 -5.11 10.24 -22.98
CA LEU A 432 -3.93 9.36 -22.97
C LEU A 432 -4.19 7.92 -23.41
N TYR A 433 -5.42 7.44 -23.24
CA TYR A 433 -5.80 6.08 -23.65
C TYR A 433 -5.71 5.95 -25.17
N SER A 434 -4.96 4.93 -25.62
CA SER A 434 -4.65 4.74 -27.03
C SER A 434 -5.87 4.39 -27.89
N ASP A 435 -6.84 3.69 -27.31
CA ASP A 435 -8.08 3.29 -27.95
C ASP A 435 -9.18 2.99 -26.93
N ASP A 436 -10.39 2.69 -27.41
CA ASP A 436 -11.53 2.32 -26.58
C ASP A 436 -11.32 1.00 -25.81
N LEU A 437 -10.47 0.10 -26.31
CA LEU A 437 -10.19 -1.17 -25.64
C LEU A 437 -9.39 -0.92 -24.36
N SER A 438 -8.40 -0.03 -24.40
CA SER A 438 -7.60 0.38 -23.23
C SER A 438 -8.46 1.02 -22.13
N LYS A 439 -9.63 1.60 -22.47
CA LYS A 439 -10.58 2.11 -21.47
C LYS A 439 -11.25 1.01 -20.64
N PHE A 440 -11.32 -0.24 -21.11
CA PHE A 440 -11.74 -1.35 -20.25
C PHE A 440 -10.75 -1.60 -19.12
N GLY A 441 -9.47 -1.24 -19.29
CA GLY A 441 -8.47 -1.29 -18.23
C GLY A 441 -8.86 -0.41 -17.06
N MET A 442 -9.14 0.86 -17.36
CA MET A 442 -9.65 1.83 -16.41
C MET A 442 -10.91 1.33 -15.71
N LEU A 443 -11.90 0.82 -16.45
CA LEU A 443 -13.14 0.30 -15.84
C LEU A 443 -12.88 -0.95 -14.97
N ALA A 444 -11.96 -1.84 -15.36
CA ALA A 444 -11.61 -3.03 -14.59
C ALA A 444 -10.93 -2.69 -13.28
N LEU A 445 -9.99 -1.74 -13.32
CA LEU A 445 -9.31 -1.24 -12.14
C LEU A 445 -10.29 -0.47 -11.23
N ASP A 446 -11.18 0.35 -11.79
CA ASP A 446 -12.28 1.01 -11.06
C ASP A 446 -13.19 0.02 -10.34
N SER A 447 -13.65 -1.00 -11.07
CA SER A 447 -14.56 -2.01 -10.50
C SER A 447 -13.88 -2.79 -9.38
N MET A 448 -12.61 -3.18 -9.55
CA MET A 448 -11.86 -3.81 -8.45
C MET A 448 -11.81 -2.90 -7.21
N ARG A 449 -11.44 -1.62 -7.37
CA ARG A 449 -11.35 -0.69 -6.22
C ARG A 449 -12.72 -0.32 -5.63
N ALA A 450 -13.80 -0.37 -6.42
CA ALA A 450 -15.16 -0.21 -5.92
C ALA A 450 -15.62 -1.45 -5.16
N ALA A 451 -15.33 -2.64 -5.68
CA ALA A 451 -15.61 -3.91 -5.02
C ALA A 451 -14.89 -4.02 -3.68
N ARG A 452 -13.65 -3.51 -3.57
CA ARG A 452 -12.91 -3.40 -2.29
C ARG A 452 -13.72 -2.75 -1.18
N LEU A 453 -14.47 -1.67 -1.46
CA LEU A 453 -15.35 -1.05 -0.45
C LEU A 453 -16.42 -2.01 0.05
N VAL A 454 -17.02 -2.79 -0.86
CA VAL A 454 -18.12 -3.70 -0.56
C VAL A 454 -17.63 -4.95 0.16
N VAL A 455 -16.56 -5.57 -0.33
CA VAL A 455 -16.06 -6.84 0.21
C VAL A 455 -15.33 -6.65 1.53
N ASP A 456 -14.52 -5.61 1.70
CA ASP A 456 -13.79 -5.38 2.96
C ASP A 456 -14.78 -5.10 4.09
N THR A 457 -15.75 -4.20 3.87
CA THR A 457 -16.85 -3.96 4.83
C THR A 457 -17.76 -5.18 4.99
N GLY A 458 -18.02 -5.91 3.91
CA GLY A 458 -18.77 -7.16 3.89
C GLY A 458 -18.17 -8.17 4.84
N LEU A 459 -16.86 -8.44 4.69
CA LEU A 459 -16.09 -9.37 5.51
C LEU A 459 -16.06 -8.90 6.96
N HIS A 460 -15.57 -7.68 7.22
CA HIS A 460 -15.18 -7.27 8.57
C HIS A 460 -16.30 -6.65 9.41
N ALA A 461 -17.34 -6.08 8.80
CA ALA A 461 -18.47 -5.48 9.51
C ALA A 461 -19.79 -6.24 9.34
N LEU A 462 -20.03 -6.86 8.18
CA LEU A 462 -21.32 -7.48 7.85
C LEU A 462 -21.32 -9.01 7.92
N GLY A 463 -20.19 -9.62 8.28
CA GLY A 463 -20.06 -11.06 8.50
C GLY A 463 -20.13 -11.90 7.22
N TRP A 464 -19.74 -11.35 6.06
CA TRP A 464 -19.59 -12.15 4.85
C TRP A 464 -18.52 -13.23 5.03
N SER A 465 -18.79 -14.38 4.44
CA SER A 465 -17.80 -15.45 4.23
C SER A 465 -16.79 -15.05 3.16
N ARG A 466 -15.64 -15.75 3.15
CA ARG A 466 -14.65 -15.65 2.06
C ARG A 466 -15.30 -15.89 0.69
N GLN A 467 -16.17 -16.89 0.58
CA GLN A 467 -16.81 -17.23 -0.70
C GLN A 467 -17.74 -16.12 -1.20
N GLN A 468 -18.53 -15.50 -0.31
CA GLN A 468 -19.38 -14.37 -0.71
C GLN A 468 -18.57 -13.19 -1.25
N ALA A 469 -17.40 -12.91 -0.68
CA ALA A 469 -16.51 -11.87 -1.20
C ALA A 469 -15.95 -12.23 -2.58
N ILE A 470 -15.55 -13.50 -2.79
CA ILE A 470 -15.07 -14.00 -4.09
C ILE A 470 -16.17 -13.87 -5.14
N ASP A 471 -17.36 -14.40 -4.85
CA ASP A 471 -18.50 -14.38 -5.77
C ASP A 471 -18.86 -12.95 -6.14
N TYR A 472 -18.88 -12.03 -5.17
CA TYR A 472 -19.18 -10.62 -5.43
C TYR A 472 -18.18 -9.98 -6.40
N ILE A 473 -16.88 -10.21 -6.25
CA ILE A 473 -15.88 -9.64 -7.16
C ILE A 473 -15.98 -10.29 -8.55
N MET A 474 -16.23 -11.60 -8.62
CA MET A 474 -16.41 -12.31 -9.88
C MET A 474 -17.65 -11.85 -10.65
N ASP A 475 -18.72 -11.49 -9.96
CA ASP A 475 -19.94 -11.00 -10.59
C ASP A 475 -19.84 -9.54 -11.08
N ASN A 476 -18.91 -8.76 -10.53
CA ASN A 476 -18.87 -7.31 -10.74
C ASN A 476 -17.60 -6.79 -11.42
N SER A 477 -16.57 -7.62 -11.63
CA SER A 477 -15.29 -7.19 -12.23
C SER A 477 -14.79 -8.16 -13.29
N ALA A 478 -13.87 -7.73 -14.15
CA ALA A 478 -13.23 -8.59 -15.16
C ALA A 478 -12.03 -9.41 -14.63
N MET A 479 -11.82 -9.46 -13.31
CA MET A 479 -10.67 -10.16 -12.72
C MET A 479 -10.77 -11.67 -12.89
N GLY A 480 -9.62 -12.35 -12.90
CA GLY A 480 -9.55 -13.81 -12.93
C GLY A 480 -9.68 -14.42 -11.53
N LEU A 481 -10.25 -15.63 -11.42
CA LEU A 481 -10.54 -16.27 -10.13
C LEU A 481 -9.32 -16.34 -9.18
N LEU A 482 -8.16 -16.77 -9.68
CA LEU A 482 -6.95 -16.88 -8.85
C LEU A 482 -6.53 -15.52 -8.24
N GLU A 483 -6.67 -14.46 -9.02
CA GLU A 483 -6.38 -13.09 -8.56
C GLU A 483 -7.39 -12.64 -7.51
N VAL A 484 -8.68 -12.91 -7.74
CA VAL A 484 -9.77 -12.63 -6.79
C VAL A 484 -9.55 -13.36 -5.47
N GLU A 485 -9.18 -14.65 -5.50
CA GLU A 485 -8.89 -15.42 -4.29
C GLU A 485 -7.72 -14.85 -3.50
N SER A 486 -6.65 -14.43 -4.19
CA SER A 486 -5.49 -13.80 -3.58
C SER A 486 -5.82 -12.45 -2.95
N GLU A 487 -6.61 -11.63 -3.65
CA GLU A 487 -7.04 -10.33 -3.16
C GLU A 487 -8.00 -10.44 -1.97
N VAL A 488 -8.94 -11.38 -1.98
CA VAL A 488 -9.82 -11.63 -0.81
C VAL A 488 -9.02 -12.11 0.39
N ASP A 489 -8.04 -13.00 0.22
CA ASP A 489 -7.14 -13.41 1.29
C ASP A 489 -6.38 -12.21 1.89
N ARG A 490 -5.90 -11.30 1.02
CA ARG A 490 -5.29 -10.04 1.43
C ARG A 490 -6.26 -9.16 2.23
N TYR A 491 -7.51 -9.00 1.79
CA TYR A 491 -8.49 -8.17 2.49
C TYR A 491 -8.75 -8.70 3.89
N ILE A 492 -8.84 -10.04 4.03
CA ILE A 492 -8.95 -10.70 5.34
C ILE A 492 -7.73 -10.40 6.23
N ALA A 493 -6.52 -10.41 5.66
CA ALA A 493 -5.27 -10.20 6.39
C ALA A 493 -4.99 -8.73 6.75
N ALA A 494 -5.50 -7.78 5.98
CA ALA A 494 -5.26 -6.33 6.14
C ALA A 494 -6.57 -5.52 6.18
N PRO A 495 -7.39 -5.67 7.24
CA PRO A 495 -8.73 -5.10 7.29
C PRO A 495 -8.71 -3.58 7.16
N GLY A 496 -9.52 -3.03 6.25
CA GLY A 496 -9.69 -1.58 6.08
C GLY A 496 -8.68 -0.95 5.13
N GLN A 497 -7.54 -1.59 4.85
CA GLN A 497 -6.53 -1.05 3.91
C GLN A 497 -7.12 -0.89 2.51
N ALA A 498 -7.90 -1.87 2.05
CA ALA A 498 -8.50 -1.88 0.72
C ALA A 498 -9.48 -0.71 0.49
N LEU A 499 -10.01 -0.10 1.55
CA LEU A 499 -10.93 1.03 1.49
C LEU A 499 -10.25 2.33 1.02
N SER A 500 -8.94 2.46 1.29
CA SER A 500 -8.20 3.71 1.12
C SER A 500 -8.24 4.23 -0.32
N TYR A 501 -8.11 3.33 -1.30
CA TYR A 501 -8.06 3.64 -2.73
C TYR A 501 -9.28 4.46 -3.18
N MET A 502 -10.48 3.87 -3.07
CA MET A 502 -11.69 4.50 -3.56
C MET A 502 -12.09 5.70 -2.70
N VAL A 503 -11.94 5.61 -1.37
CA VAL A 503 -12.26 6.75 -0.49
C VAL A 503 -11.37 7.95 -0.81
N GLY A 504 -10.08 7.71 -1.00
CA GLY A 504 -9.12 8.73 -1.39
C GLY A 504 -9.49 9.43 -2.69
N ARG A 505 -9.78 8.66 -3.74
CA ARG A 505 -10.23 9.22 -5.02
C ARG A 505 -11.51 10.03 -4.87
N LEU A 506 -12.51 9.50 -4.15
CA LEU A 506 -13.79 10.18 -3.97
C LEU A 506 -13.62 11.51 -3.24
N GLU A 507 -12.72 11.60 -2.26
CA GLU A 507 -12.41 12.86 -1.61
C GLU A 507 -11.68 13.84 -2.55
N ILE A 508 -10.68 13.39 -3.32
CA ILE A 508 -10.02 14.25 -4.30
C ILE A 508 -11.02 14.78 -5.34
N ASN A 509 -11.90 13.92 -5.85
CA ASN A 509 -12.97 14.31 -6.76
C ASN A 509 -13.95 15.31 -6.12
N ARG A 510 -14.33 15.11 -4.86
CA ARG A 510 -15.18 16.05 -4.12
C ARG A 510 -14.51 17.42 -3.99
N LEU A 511 -13.22 17.45 -3.67
CA LEU A 511 -12.45 18.68 -3.54
C LEU A 511 -12.30 19.40 -4.89
N ARG A 512 -12.04 18.66 -5.97
CA ARG A 512 -11.98 19.19 -7.33
C ARG A 512 -13.32 19.76 -7.77
N ALA A 513 -14.41 19.01 -7.61
CA ALA A 513 -15.74 19.45 -7.99
C ALA A 513 -16.16 20.73 -7.24
N ARG A 514 -15.85 20.83 -5.95
CA ARG A 514 -16.07 22.07 -5.18
C ARG A 514 -15.26 23.23 -5.74
N ALA A 515 -13.99 23.01 -6.09
CA ALA A 515 -13.14 24.05 -6.66
C ALA A 515 -13.64 24.53 -8.04
N GLU A 516 -14.08 23.60 -8.90
CA GLU A 516 -14.71 23.91 -10.19
C GLU A 516 -16.00 24.72 -10.01
N GLU A 517 -16.84 24.37 -9.03
CA GLU A 517 -18.06 25.11 -8.71
C GLU A 517 -17.78 26.52 -8.19
N GLU A 518 -16.84 26.67 -7.25
CA GLU A 518 -16.59 27.95 -6.58
C GLU A 518 -15.77 28.94 -7.42
N LEU A 519 -14.88 28.46 -8.29
CA LEU A 519 -14.04 29.30 -9.16
C LEU A 519 -14.62 29.46 -10.57
N GLY A 520 -15.49 28.56 -11.03
CA GLY A 520 -16.11 28.63 -12.34
C GLY A 520 -15.09 28.78 -13.47
N ALA A 521 -15.16 29.89 -14.22
CA ALA A 521 -14.25 30.15 -15.33
C ALA A 521 -12.80 30.42 -14.91
N ASP A 522 -12.56 30.74 -13.63
CA ASP A 522 -11.23 31.00 -13.08
C ASP A 522 -10.55 29.73 -12.53
N PHE A 523 -11.23 28.58 -12.60
CA PHE A 523 -10.64 27.29 -12.22
C PHE A 523 -9.51 26.90 -13.18
N ASP A 524 -8.29 26.70 -12.65
CA ASP A 524 -7.16 26.09 -13.35
C ASP A 524 -6.86 24.71 -12.73
N ILE A 525 -7.00 23.66 -13.54
CA ILE A 525 -6.72 22.28 -13.12
C ILE A 525 -5.28 22.08 -12.68
N ARG A 526 -4.33 22.81 -13.27
CA ARG A 526 -2.91 22.76 -12.91
C ARG A 526 -2.70 23.30 -11.51
N ALA A 527 -3.36 24.41 -11.18
CA ALA A 527 -3.30 25.00 -9.86
C ALA A 527 -3.92 24.07 -8.81
N PHE A 528 -5.04 23.40 -9.13
CA PHE A 528 -5.63 22.41 -8.25
C PHE A 528 -4.66 21.24 -7.97
N HIS A 529 -4.03 20.67 -9.00
CA HIS A 529 -3.06 19.58 -8.80
C HIS A 529 -1.83 20.03 -8.01
N ASP A 530 -1.33 21.24 -8.24
CA ASP A 530 -0.22 21.81 -7.47
C ASP A 530 -0.58 21.96 -5.98
N VAL A 531 -1.82 22.30 -5.66
CA VAL A 531 -2.31 22.38 -4.28
C VAL A 531 -2.40 20.99 -3.64
N VAL A 532 -2.90 19.99 -4.37
CA VAL A 532 -2.99 18.62 -3.86
C VAL A 532 -1.60 18.05 -3.58
N LEU A 533 -0.64 18.23 -4.49
CA LEU A 533 0.70 17.63 -4.41
C LEU A 533 1.74 18.48 -3.65
N GLY A 534 1.51 19.80 -3.53
CA GLY A 534 2.53 20.78 -3.13
C GLY A 534 2.91 20.75 -1.64
N SER A 535 2.15 20.04 -0.82
CA SER A 535 2.38 19.92 0.63
C SER A 535 2.72 18.50 1.07
N GLY A 536 3.08 17.60 0.14
CA GLY A 536 3.35 16.19 0.44
C GLY A 536 2.11 15.45 0.96
N PRO A 537 2.26 14.18 1.39
CA PRO A 537 1.13 13.39 1.86
C PRO A 537 0.42 14.01 3.07
N LEU A 538 -0.90 14.09 2.98
CA LEU A 538 -1.79 14.71 3.96
C LEU A 538 -2.99 13.82 4.28
N PRO A 539 -3.43 13.73 5.54
CA PRO A 539 -4.74 13.16 5.86
C PRO A 539 -5.80 13.90 5.05
N LEU A 540 -6.82 13.20 4.52
CA LEU A 540 -7.78 13.79 3.58
C LEU A 540 -8.56 14.96 4.19
N ASN A 541 -8.83 14.93 5.50
CA ASN A 541 -9.44 16.05 6.22
C ASN A 541 -8.51 17.29 6.29
N VAL A 542 -7.20 17.09 6.36
CA VAL A 542 -6.22 18.19 6.30
C VAL A 542 -6.08 18.71 4.87
N LEU A 543 -6.08 17.81 3.87
CA LEU A 543 -6.10 18.20 2.45
C LEU A 543 -7.33 19.08 2.13
N ASP A 544 -8.50 18.78 2.68
CA ASP A 544 -9.71 19.62 2.53
C ASP A 544 -9.47 21.06 3.03
N THR A 545 -8.79 21.20 4.16
CA THR A 545 -8.43 22.51 4.73
C THR A 545 -7.47 23.25 3.79
N VAL A 546 -6.45 22.57 3.26
CA VAL A 546 -5.50 23.15 2.29
C VAL A 546 -6.21 23.65 1.04
N VAL A 547 -7.14 22.88 0.48
CA VAL A 547 -7.93 23.29 -0.70
C VAL A 547 -8.84 24.47 -0.34
N SER A 548 -9.44 24.49 0.85
CA SER A 548 -10.31 25.58 1.31
C SER A 548 -9.55 26.90 1.49
N ASP A 549 -8.34 26.84 2.04
CA ASP A 549 -7.44 28.00 2.18
C ASP A 549 -7.03 28.53 0.80
N TRP A 550 -6.67 27.64 -0.14
CA TRP A 550 -6.38 28.01 -1.52
C TRP A 550 -7.58 28.67 -2.22
N LEU A 551 -8.78 28.10 -2.10
CA LEU A 551 -10.01 28.68 -2.68
C LEU A 551 -10.31 30.07 -2.11
N THR A 552 -10.06 30.27 -0.82
CA THR A 552 -10.24 31.58 -0.18
C THR A 552 -9.23 32.59 -0.70
N ALA A 553 -7.96 32.20 -0.84
CA ALA A 553 -6.91 33.06 -1.38
C ALA A 553 -7.14 33.41 -2.86
N THR A 554 -7.50 32.43 -3.70
CA THR A 554 -7.72 32.63 -5.13
C THR A 554 -8.89 33.56 -5.41
N ARG A 555 -9.99 33.48 -4.64
CA ARG A 555 -11.14 34.39 -4.80
C ARG A 555 -10.86 35.82 -4.31
N ALA A 556 -9.86 36.00 -3.46
CA ALA A 556 -9.47 37.30 -2.93
C ALA A 556 -8.46 38.04 -3.83
N ALA A 557 -7.76 37.30 -4.70
CA ALA A 557 -6.86 37.83 -5.73
C ALA A 557 -7.66 38.38 -6.91
#